data_AF-A0A552ERN7-F1
#
_entry.id   AF-A0A552ERN7-F1
#
_cell.length_a   1.000
_cell.length_b   1.000
_cell.length_c   1.000
_cell.angle_alpha   90.00
_cell.angle_beta   90.00
_cell.angle_gamma   90.00
#
_symmetry.space_group_name_H-M   'P 1'
#
loop_
_entity.id
_entity.type
_entity.pdbx_description
1 polymer ?
#
loop_
_entity_poly.entity_id
_entity_poly.type
_entity_poly.pdbx_seq_one_letter_code
_entity_poly.pdbx_strand_id
1 'polypeptide(L)' 'MADYNQAINIKPDYALAYYNRGNAKYDLGDKQGAIADYNQAAQLYSQQDNMEMYLKALDNIKNLEK' A
#
# COMPACT_ATOMS: atom_id res chain seq x y z
N MET A 1 5.59 1.80 11.70
CA MET A 1 4.33 2.54 11.42
C MET A 1 4.54 4.04 11.33
N ALA A 2 5.11 4.67 12.37
CA ALA A 2 5.32 6.13 12.40
C ALA A 2 6.14 6.64 11.20
N ASP A 3 7.18 5.92 10.79
CA ASP A 3 8.06 6.32 9.69
C ASP A 3 7.33 6.40 8.33
N TYR A 4 6.40 5.48 8.07
CA TYR A 4 5.59 5.52 6.84
C TYR A 4 4.60 6.70 6.84
N ASN A 5 4.04 7.05 8.00
CA ASN A 5 3.17 8.22 8.10
C ASN A 5 3.95 9.51 7.83
N GLN A 6 5.18 9.63 8.32
CA GLN A 6 6.04 10.76 8.02
C GLN A 6 6.41 10.82 6.53
N ALA A 7 6.79 9.68 5.93
CA ALA A 7 7.09 9.60 4.51
C ALA A 7 5.89 10.04 3.65
N ILE A 8 4.69 9.61 4.00
CA ILE A 8 3.43 9.98 3.32
C ILE A 8 3.12 11.46 3.50
N ASN A 9 3.34 12.04 4.68
CA ASN A 9 3.12 13.47 4.91
C ASN A 9 4.08 14.35 4.10
N ILE A 10 5.32 13.91 3.90
CA ILE A 10 6.33 14.63 3.11
C ILE A 10 6.08 14.43 1.62
N LYS A 11 5.75 13.19 1.22
CA LYS A 11 5.57 12.78 -0.17
C LYS A 11 4.31 11.91 -0.32
N PRO A 12 3.13 12.53 -0.49
CA PRO A 12 1.85 11.79 -0.54
C PRO A 12 1.67 10.98 -1.82
N ASP A 13 2.49 11.20 -2.85
CA ASP A 13 2.53 10.39 -4.07
C ASP A 13 3.55 9.24 -3.99
N TYR A 14 4.15 8.98 -2.82
CA TYR A 14 5.11 7.90 -2.66
C TYR A 14 4.42 6.53 -2.47
N ALA A 15 4.05 5.91 -3.59
CA ALA A 15 3.35 4.62 -3.64
C ALA A 15 3.98 3.53 -2.75
N LEU A 16 5.32 3.47 -2.71
CA LEU A 16 6.03 2.46 -1.91
C LEU A 16 5.85 2.64 -0.40
N ALA A 17 5.68 3.88 0.09
CA ALA A 17 5.40 4.10 1.51
C ALA A 17 4.03 3.54 1.91
N TYR A 18 3.01 3.71 1.07
CA TYR A 18 1.70 3.08 1.29
C TYR A 18 1.81 1.56 1.22
N TYR A 19 2.46 1.00 0.20
CA TYR A 19 2.63 -0.45 0.07
C TYR A 19 3.31 -1.08 1.30
N ASN A 20 4.40 -0.48 1.77
CA ASN A 20 5.14 -0.98 2.92
C ASN A 20 4.38 -0.76 4.24
N ARG A 21 3.59 0.31 4.37
CA ARG A 21 2.68 0.48 5.50
C ARG A 21 1.59 -0.58 5.50
N GLY A 22 1.07 -0.95 4.32
CA GLY A 22 0.14 -2.06 4.12
C GLY A 22 0.71 -3.39 4.61
N ASN A 23 1.94 -3.73 4.21
CA ASN A 23 2.64 -4.93 4.71
C ASN A 23 2.75 -4.91 6.24
N ALA A 24 3.21 -3.79 6.81
CA ALA A 24 3.35 -3.69 8.26
C ALA A 24 2.00 -3.80 9.00
N LYS A 25 0.89 -3.33 8.40
CA LYS A 25 -0.44 -3.43 9.01
C LYS A 25 -0.95 -4.85 8.94
N TYR A 26 -0.69 -5.52 7.83
CA TYR A 26 -0.98 -6.94 7.67
C TYR A 26 -0.24 -7.78 8.71
N ASP A 27 1.05 -7.55 8.91
CA ASP A 27 1.86 -8.26 9.91
C ASP A 27 1.35 -8.03 11.34
N LEU A 28 0.71 -6.89 11.60
CA LEU A 28 0.05 -6.56 12.87
C LEU A 28 -1.39 -7.09 12.98
N GLY A 29 -1.90 -7.76 11.95
CA GLY A 29 -3.26 -8.30 11.89
C GLY A 29 -4.33 -7.28 11.49
N ASP A 30 -3.96 -6.02 11.23
CA ASP A 30 -4.87 -4.98 10.72
C ASP A 30 -5.09 -5.16 9.21
N LYS A 31 -5.87 -6.19 8.86
CA LYS A 31 -6.18 -6.52 7.46
C LYS A 31 -6.90 -5.38 6.74
N GLN A 32 -7.85 -4.71 7.42
CA GLN A 32 -8.61 -3.61 6.81
C GLN A 32 -7.73 -2.40 6.52
N GLY A 33 -6.86 -2.03 7.47
CA GLY A 33 -5.90 -0.96 7.25
C GLY A 33 -4.84 -1.30 6.20
N ALA A 34 -4.46 -2.58 6.08
CA ALA A 34 -3.57 -3.06 5.02
C ALA A 34 -4.22 -2.92 3.64
N ILE A 35 -5.47 -3.35 3.48
CA ILE A 35 -6.25 -3.19 2.23
C ILE A 35 -6.35 -1.72 1.84
N ALA A 36 -6.64 -0.83 2.79
CA ALA A 36 -6.71 0.61 2.53
C ALA A 36 -5.38 1.16 1.98
N ASP A 37 -4.26 0.75 2.56
CA ASP A 37 -2.93 1.18 2.13
C ASP A 37 -2.52 0.57 0.77
N TYR A 38 -2.83 -0.70 0.51
CA TYR A 38 -2.58 -1.30 -0.81
C TYR A 38 -3.43 -0.66 -1.91
N ASN A 39 -4.67 -0.27 -1.63
CA ASN A 39 -5.52 0.43 -2.59
C ASN A 39 -4.90 1.79 -2.98
N GLN A 40 -4.43 2.55 -1.99
CA GLN A 40 -3.75 3.82 -2.25
C GLN A 40 -2.45 3.61 -3.04
N ALA A 41 -1.67 2.57 -2.71
CA ALA A 41 -0.47 2.22 -3.44
C ALA A 41 -0.77 1.86 -4.90
N ALA A 42 -1.83 1.06 -5.15
CA ALA A 42 -2.24 0.66 -6.50
C ALA A 42 -2.62 1.88 -7.36
N GLN A 43 -3.39 2.82 -6.82
CA GLN A 43 -3.74 4.05 -7.54
C GLN A 43 -2.50 4.84 -7.95
N LEU A 44 -1.52 5.00 -7.05
CA LEU A 44 -0.29 5.72 -7.32
C LEU A 44 0.63 4.97 -8.29
N TYR A 45 0.75 3.64 -8.18
CA TYR A 45 1.53 2.84 -9.14
C TYR A 45 0.94 2.89 -10.54
N SER A 46 -0.39 2.92 -10.68
CA SER A 46 -1.06 3.12 -11.96
C SER A 46 -0.70 4.49 -12.57
N GLN A 47 -0.72 5.56 -11.77
CA GLN A 47 -0.31 6.90 -12.21
C GLN A 47 1.18 7.02 -12.57
N GLN A 48 2.02 6.14 -12.00
CA GLN A 48 3.47 6.10 -12.23
C GLN A 48 3.86 5.13 -13.34
N ASP A 49 2.90 4.61 -14.11
CA ASP A 49 3.10 3.57 -15.13
C ASP A 49 3.83 2.32 -14.59
N ASN A 50 3.77 2.07 -13.28
CA ASN A 50 4.41 0.94 -12.62
C ASN A 50 3.43 -0.24 -12.53
N MET A 51 3.18 -0.86 -13.68
CA MET A 51 2.20 -1.94 -13.80
C MET A 51 2.54 -3.17 -12.96
N GLU A 52 3.83 -3.48 -12.78
CA GLU A 52 4.26 -4.60 -11.94
C GLU A 52 3.81 -4.42 -10.49
N MET A 53 4.08 -3.25 -9.90
CA MET A 53 3.72 -2.97 -8.52
C MET A 53 2.22 -2.76 -8.35
N TYR A 54 1.54 -2.24 -9.37
CA TYR A 54 0.08 -2.19 -9.41
C TYR A 54 -0.54 -3.59 -9.26
N LEU A 55 -0.09 -4.56 -10.06
CA LEU A 55 -0.60 -5.93 -10.00
C LEU A 55 -0.29 -6.61 -8.66
N LYS A 56 0.91 -6.39 -8.11
CA LYS A 56 1.28 -6.89 -6.77
C LYS A 56 0.37 -6.35 -5.67
N ALA A 57 0.05 -5.06 -5.71
CA ALA A 57 -0.87 -4.46 -4.75
C ALA A 57 -2.28 -5.08 -4.84
N LEU A 58 -2.79 -5.32 -6.06
CA LEU A 58 -4.08 -5.99 -6.26
C LEU A 58 -4.08 -7.45 -5.79
N ASP A 59 -3.00 -8.19 -5.99
CA ASP A 59 -2.90 -9.57 -5.50
C ASP A 59 -2.94 -9.62 -3.97
N ASN A 60 -2.21 -8.71 -3.29
CA ASN A 60 -2.28 -8.58 -1.84
C ASN A 60 -3.70 -8.25 -1.35
N ILE A 61 -4.39 -7.30 -1.97
CA ILE A 61 -5.79 -6.98 -1.63
C ILE A 61 -6.66 -8.23 -1.75
N LYS A 62 -6.61 -8.92 -2.90
CA LYS A 62 -7.38 -10.12 -3.16
C LYS A 62 -7.08 -11.25 -2.15
N ASN A 63 -5.85 -11.36 -1.69
CA ASN A 63 -5.47 -12.37 -0.69
C ASN A 63 -5.99 -12.04 0.72
N LEU A 64 -6.21 -10.76 1.03
CA LEU A 64 -6.74 -10.32 2.32
C LEU A 64 -8.27 -10.37 2.42
N GLU A 65 -8.95 -10.39 1.27
CA GLU A 65 -10.42 -10.49 1.17
C GLU A 65 -10.94 -11.94 1.19
N LYS A 66 -10.04 -12.94 1.14
CA LYS A 66 -10.37 -14.37 1.27
C LYS A 66 -10.47 -14.79 2.74
#